data_AF-H3NUJ5-F1
#
_entry.id   AF-H3NUJ5-F1
#
_cell.length_a   1.000
_cell.length_b   1.000
_cell.length_c   1.000
_cell.angle_alpha   90.00
_cell.angle_beta   90.00
_cell.angle_gamma   90.00
#
_symmetry.space_group_name_H-M   'P 1'
#
loop_
_entity.id
_entity.type
_entity.pdbx_description
1 polymer ?
#
loop_
_entity_poly.entity_id
_entity_poly.type
_entity_poly.pdbx_seq_one_letter_code
_entity_poly.pdbx_strand_id
1 'polypeptide(L)' 'MQFDSFSDAIAMGGHGPYVWSAYAITLVVVMIILARPIMATRQLQGEIRRASARQSSQSVSTENGHQAREVVDAPQT' A
#
# COMPACT_ATOMS: atom_id res chain seq x y z
N MET A 1 26.56 -15.69 37.22
CA MET A 1 26.08 -15.06 35.98
C MET A 1 24.65 -14.60 36.28
N GLN A 2 24.39 -13.29 36.31
CA GLN A 2 23.18 -12.72 36.98
C GLN A 2 21.93 -12.67 36.09
N PHE A 3 22.03 -13.04 34.81
CA PHE A 3 20.92 -13.10 33.86
C PHE A 3 21.19 -14.23 32.87
N ASP A 4 20.96 -15.47 33.30
CA ASP A 4 21.29 -16.66 32.48
C ASP A 4 20.26 -16.94 31.37
N SER A 5 19.19 -16.15 31.26
CA SER A 5 18.15 -16.37 30.23
C SER A 5 17.24 -15.16 30.00
N PHE A 6 16.69 -15.06 28.77
CA PHE A 6 15.56 -14.17 28.44
C PHE A 6 14.39 -14.29 29.44
N SER A 7 14.24 -15.45 30.06
CA SER A 7 13.26 -15.69 31.12
C SER A 7 13.50 -14.84 32.37
N ASP A 8 14.73 -14.48 32.73
CA ASP A 8 15.05 -13.63 33.88
C ASP A 8 14.75 -12.15 33.61
N ALA A 9 14.87 -11.72 32.35
CA ALA A 9 14.41 -10.40 31.91
C ALA A 9 12.88 -10.28 31.91
N ILE A 10 12.17 -11.38 31.66
CA ILE A 10 10.70 -11.47 31.77
C ILE A 10 10.25 -11.69 33.22
N ALA A 11 11.07 -12.33 34.05
CA ALA A 11 10.74 -12.67 35.43
C ALA A 11 11.33 -11.71 36.47
N MET A 12 12.01 -10.63 36.06
CA MET A 12 12.66 -9.62 36.90
C MET A 12 11.77 -9.23 38.10
N GLY A 13 11.95 -9.91 39.24
CA GLY A 13 11.15 -9.75 40.45
C GLY A 13 9.64 -10.04 40.36
N GLY A 14 9.14 -10.70 39.30
CA GLY A 14 7.71 -11.03 39.11
C GLY A 14 6.88 -9.99 38.34
N HIS A 15 7.50 -8.92 37.83
CA HIS A 15 6.78 -7.82 37.16
C HIS A 15 6.83 -7.83 35.62
N GLY A 16 7.70 -8.61 35.00
CA GLY A 16 7.81 -8.59 33.54
C GLY A 16 6.55 -9.05 32.78
N PRO A 17 5.65 -9.92 33.28
CA PRO A 17 4.38 -10.18 32.60
C PRO A 17 3.55 -8.92 32.36
N TYR A 18 3.59 -7.94 33.27
CA TYR A 18 2.86 -6.68 33.12
C TYR A 18 3.46 -5.79 32.03
N VAL A 19 4.78 -5.69 31.99
CA VAL A 19 5.50 -4.88 30.99
C VAL A 19 5.28 -5.46 29.59
N TRP A 20 5.46 -6.77 29.43
CA TRP A 20 5.23 -7.45 28.16
C TRP A 20 3.77 -7.40 27.73
N SER A 21 2.82 -7.47 28.66
CA SER A 21 1.39 -7.29 28.35
C SER A 21 1.09 -5.88 27.85
N ALA A 22 1.68 -4.84 28.45
CA ALA A 22 1.51 -3.47 27.98
C ALA A 22 2.07 -3.28 26.57
N TYR A 23 3.24 -3.85 26.27
CA TYR A 23 3.80 -3.85 24.91
C TYR A 23 2.92 -4.63 23.92
N ALA A 24 2.43 -5.81 24.31
CA ALA A 24 1.56 -6.63 23.47
C ALA A 24 0.25 -5.91 23.14
N ILE A 25 -0.41 -5.30 24.14
CA ILE A 25 -1.64 -4.52 23.94
C ILE A 25 -1.37 -3.34 23.00
N THR A 26 -0.28 -2.61 23.22
CA THR A 26 0.10 -1.48 22.36
C THR A 26 0.33 -1.94 20.92
N LEU A 27 1.05 -3.05 20.73
CA LEU A 27 1.32 -3.62 19.41
C LEU A 27 0.01 -4.04 18.72
N VAL A 28 -0.92 -4.68 19.44
CA VAL A 28 -2.25 -5.03 18.93
C VAL A 28 -3.03 -3.80 18.48
N VAL A 29 -3.06 -2.74 19.29
CA VAL A 29 -3.75 -1.48 18.94
C VAL A 29 -3.15 -0.86 17.68
N VAL A 30 -1.82 -0.77 17.60
CA VAL A 30 -1.11 -0.26 16.40
C VAL A 30 -1.44 -1.11 15.18
N MET A 31 -1.43 -2.44 15.32
CA MET A 31 -1.72 -3.38 14.23
C MET A 31 -3.15 -3.23 13.71
N ILE A 32 -4.13 -3.04 14.60
CA ILE A 32 -5.53 -2.76 14.23
C ILE A 32 -5.64 -1.44 13.46
N ILE A 33 -4.95 -0.40 13.92
CA ILE A 33 -4.94 0.92 13.27
C ILE A 33 -4.30 0.82 11.88
N LEU A 34 -3.19 0.09 11.74
CA LEU A 34 -2.48 -0.10 10.47
C LEU A 34 -3.21 -1.04 9.50
N ALA A 35 -3.97 -2.02 10.00
CA ALA A 35 -4.74 -2.93 9.16
C ALA A 35 -5.76 -2.17 8.29
N ARG A 36 -6.37 -1.11 8.81
CA ARG A 36 -7.37 -0.29 8.10
C ARG A 36 -6.84 0.37 6.83
N PRO A 37 -5.75 1.17 6.85
CA PRO A 37 -5.18 1.77 5.65
C PRO A 37 -4.56 0.72 4.72
N ILE A 38 -4.00 -0.38 5.22
CA ILE A 38 -3.48 -1.47 4.37
C ILE A 38 -4.61 -2.12 3.57
N MET A 39 -5.76 -2.38 4.19
CA MET A 39 -6.92 -2.92 3.48
C MET A 39 -7.52 -1.91 2.48
N ALA A 40 -7.59 -0.63 2.85
CA ALA A 40 -8.12 0.43 1.99
C ALA A 40 -7.21 0.72 0.78
N THR A 41 -5.89 0.78 0.98
CA THR A 41 -4.92 1.02 -0.11
C THR A 41 -4.90 -0.12 -1.12
N ARG A 42 -5.09 -1.37 -0.67
CA ARG A 42 -5.25 -2.52 -1.57
C ARG A 42 -6.46 -2.40 -2.50
N GLN A 43 -7.54 -1.78 -2.03
CA GLN A 43 -8.74 -1.53 -2.86
C GLN A 43 -8.50 -0.39 -3.86
N LEU A 44 -7.89 0.72 -3.41
CA LEU A 44 -7.62 1.90 -4.24
C LEU A 44 -6.58 1.64 -5.34
N GLN A 45 -5.56 0.80 -5.10
CA GLN A 45 -4.60 0.41 -6.14
C GLN A 45 -5.28 -0.28 -7.33
N GLY A 46 -6.36 -1.04 -7.08
CA GLY A 46 -7.15 -1.66 -8.15
C GLY A 46 -7.91 -0.65 -9.01
N GLU A 47 -8.36 0.45 -8.42
CA GLU A 47 -9.10 1.52 -9.13
C GLU A 47 -8.16 2.43 -9.92
N ILE A 48 -7.03 2.84 -9.34
CA ILE A 48 -6.02 3.66 -10.02
C ILE A 48 -5.49 2.92 -11.26
N ARG A 49 -5.19 1.63 -11.13
CA ARG A 49 -4.70 0.82 -12.26
C ARG A 49 -5.73 0.70 -13.40
N ARG A 50 -7.02 0.72 -13.06
CA ARG A 50 -8.13 0.73 -14.04
C ARG A 50 -8.36 2.10 -14.66
N ALA A 51 -8.16 3.19 -13.91
CA ALA A 51 -8.26 4.56 -14.43
C ALA A 51 -7.11 4.90 -15.38
N SER A 52 -5.87 4.54 -15.01
CA SER A 52 -4.68 4.79 -15.85
C SER A 52 -4.73 4.02 -17.17
N ALA A 53 -5.29 2.81 -17.19
CA ALA A 53 -5.46 2.02 -18.42
C ALA A 53 -6.45 2.66 -19.41
N ARG A 54 -7.43 3.46 -18.93
CA ARG A 54 -8.39 4.17 -19.79
C ARG A 54 -7.77 5.45 -20.36
N GLN A 55 -6.93 6.13 -19.59
CA GLN A 55 -6.26 7.36 -20.03
C GLN A 55 -5.25 7.09 -21.16
N SER A 56 -4.50 5.99 -21.10
CA SER A 56 -3.57 5.61 -22.17
C SER A 56 -4.27 5.22 -23.48
N SER A 57 -5.46 4.60 -23.42
CA SER A 57 -6.23 4.29 -24.63
C SER A 57 -6.86 5.54 -25.27
N GLN A 58 -7.15 6.58 -24.48
CA GLN A 58 -7.79 7.79 -24.98
C GLN A 58 -6.81 8.79 -25.60
N SER A 59 -5.57 8.88 -25.11
CA SER A 59 -4.52 9.67 -25.75
C SER A 59 -4.18 9.11 -27.13
N VAL A 60 -4.04 7.77 -27.25
CA VAL A 60 -3.72 7.10 -28.51
C VAL A 60 -4.85 7.24 -29.54
N SER A 61 -6.12 7.20 -29.11
CA SER A 61 -7.26 7.36 -30.02
C SER A 61 -7.42 8.80 -30.53
N THR A 62 -7.06 9.79 -29.71
CA THR A 62 -7.11 11.21 -30.10
C THR A 62 -5.96 11.57 -31.04
N GLU A 63 -4.77 11.04 -30.79
CA GLU A 63 -3.58 11.26 -31.62
C GLU A 63 -3.72 10.60 -33.00
N ASN A 64 -4.20 9.34 -33.04
CA ASN A 64 -4.46 8.63 -34.30
C ASN A 64 -5.59 9.26 -35.13
N GLY A 65 -6.63 9.82 -34.48
CA GLY A 65 -7.71 10.51 -35.18
C GLY A 65 -7.29 11.84 -35.81
N HIS A 66 -6.30 12.52 -35.22
CA HIS A 66 -5.71 13.73 -35.78
C HIS A 66 -4.78 13.39 -36.95
N GLN A 67 -3.96 12.35 -36.80
CA GLN A 67 -3.07 11.85 -37.85
C GLN A 67 -3.84 11.27 -39.05
N ALA A 68 -4.93 10.53 -38.83
CA ALA A 68 -5.77 10.02 -39.91
C ALA A 68 -6.50 11.12 -40.69
N ARG A 69 -6.82 12.25 -40.04
CA ARG A 69 -7.37 13.43 -40.71
C ARG A 69 -6.31 14.19 -41.50
N GLU A 70 -5.10 14.30 -40.96
CA GLU A 70 -3.96 14.93 -41.65
C GLU A 70 -3.55 14.17 -42.92
N VAL A 71 -3.53 12.83 -42.87
CA VAL A 71 -3.20 12.00 -44.04
C VAL A 71 -4.30 12.02 -45.12
N VAL A 72 -5.57 12.25 -44.73
CA VAL A 72 -6.69 12.38 -45.67
C VAL A 72 -6.73 13.75 -46.36
N ASP A 73 -6.33 14.83 -45.67
CA ASP A 73 -6.27 16.19 -46.23
C ASP A 73 -4.94 16.51 -46.94
N ALA A 74 -3.94 15.61 -46.86
CA ALA A 74 -2.70 15.75 -47.60
C ALA A 74 -2.99 15.72 -49.11
N PRO A 75 -2.64 16.77 -49.88
CA PRO A 75 -2.80 16.75 -51.32
C PRO A 75 -1.93 15.62 -51.88
N GLN A 76 -2.58 14.62 -52.48
CA GLN A 76 -1.94 13.55 -53.24
C GLN A 76 -1.29 14.19 -54.48
N THR A 77 -0.02 14.55 -54.37
CA THR A 77 0.81 15.06 -55.48
C THR A 77 1.99 14.14 -55.71
#